data_AF-B7QB36-F1
#
_entry.id   AF-B7QB36-F1
#
_cell.length_a   1.000
_cell.length_b   1.000
_cell.length_c   1.000
_cell.angle_alpha   90.00
_cell.angle_beta   90.00
_cell.angle_gamma   90.00
#
_symmetry.space_group_name_H-M   'P 1'
#
loop_
_entity.id
_entity.type
_entity.pdbx_description
1 polymer ?
#
loop_
_entity_poly.entity_id
_entity_poly.type
_entity_poly.pdbx_seq_one_letter_code
_entity_poly.pdbx_strand_id
1 'polypeptide(L)'
;VGYTVVMIAFYVDFYYNVIIAWALYYLVASFSSELPWTHCNNSWNTEHCLELAFGQRLLRLPANDTAGLQDLARHLLELQHSSGIDDLGYVKWDMALCLFAVYIICYFSLWKGISTSGKVRAD
;
A
#
# COMPACT_ATOMS: atom_id res chain seq x y z
N VAL A 1 4.08 5.41 32.40
CA VAL A 1 2.80 5.28 31.68
C VAL A 1 2.68 6.30 30.56
N GLY A 2 2.71 7.61 30.82
CA GLY A 2 2.58 8.64 29.77
C GLY A 2 3.60 8.53 28.62
N TYR A 3 4.90 8.42 28.93
CA TYR A 3 5.95 8.22 27.91
C TYR A 3 5.74 6.96 27.06
N THR A 4 5.28 5.87 27.68
CA THR A 4 4.96 4.62 26.97
C THR A 4 3.82 4.82 25.98
N VAL A 5 2.77 5.56 26.37
CA VAL A 5 1.64 5.87 25.49
C VAL A 5 2.07 6.77 24.32
N VAL A 6 2.94 7.76 24.55
CA VAL A 6 3.49 8.60 23.48
C VAL A 6 4.33 7.78 22.51
N MET A 7 5.17 6.87 23.00
CA MET A 7 5.94 5.98 22.12
C MET A 7 5.04 5.05 21.30
N ILE A 8 4.03 4.44 21.91
CA ILE A 8 3.08 3.59 21.19
C ILE A 8 2.33 4.41 20.13
N ALA A 9 1.83 5.60 20.46
CA ALA A 9 1.14 6.47 19.51
C ALA A 9 2.03 6.86 18.33
N PHE A 10 3.32 7.12 18.57
CA PHE A 10 4.30 7.39 17.52
C PHE A 10 4.48 6.21 16.56
N TYR A 11 4.64 4.98 17.08
CA TYR A 11 4.74 3.80 16.22
C TYR A 11 3.46 3.54 15.43
N VAL A 12 2.30 3.71 16.08
CA VAL A 12 0.98 3.57 15.47
C VAL A 12 0.80 4.55 14.32
N ASP A 13 1.22 5.81 14.51
CA ASP A 13 1.12 6.85 13.48
C ASP A 13 1.89 6.48 12.21
N PHE A 14 3.14 6.02 12.30
CA PHE A 14 3.90 5.67 11.09
C PHE A 14 3.25 4.57 10.27
N TYR A 15 2.91 3.43 10.88
CA TYR A 15 2.43 2.30 10.09
C TYR A 15 1.01 2.55 9.57
N TYR A 16 0.13 3.21 10.34
CA TYR A 16 -1.22 3.52 9.86
C TYR A 16 -1.20 4.56 8.74
N ASN A 17 -0.35 5.60 8.82
CA ASN A 17 -0.24 6.57 7.73
C ASN A 17 0.26 5.91 6.43
N VAL A 18 1.12 4.89 6.51
CA VAL A 18 1.52 4.09 5.33
C VAL A 18 0.32 3.34 4.75
N ILE A 19 -0.49 2.67 5.57
CA ILE A 19 -1.70 1.95 5.09
C ILE A 19 -2.68 2.93 4.42
N ILE A 20 -2.91 4.10 5.02
CA ILE A 20 -3.78 5.14 4.45
C ILE A 20 -3.22 5.67 3.13
N ALA A 21 -1.90 5.87 3.03
CA ALA A 21 -1.25 6.29 1.79
C ALA A 21 -1.47 5.28 0.66
N TRP A 22 -1.32 3.98 0.94
CA TRP A 22 -1.65 2.91 -0.01
C TRP A 22 -3.13 2.94 -0.42
N ALA A 23 -4.05 3.13 0.55
CA ALA A 23 -5.47 3.23 0.25
C ALA A 23 -5.80 4.42 -0.66
N LEU A 24 -5.20 5.59 -0.43
CA LEU A 24 -5.37 6.76 -1.29
C LEU A 24 -4.77 6.55 -2.68
N TYR A 25 -3.60 5.91 -2.77
CA TYR A 25 -2.99 5.55 -4.05
C TYR A 25 -3.93 4.69 -4.89
N TYR A 26 -4.46 3.60 -4.31
CA TYR A 26 -5.39 2.71 -5.01
C TYR A 26 -6.73 3.39 -5.31
N LEU A 27 -7.21 4.26 -4.44
CA LEU A 27 -8.42 5.05 -4.67
C LEU A 27 -8.27 5.95 -5.90
N VAL A 28 -7.15 6.68 -6.00
CA VAL A 28 -6.89 7.57 -7.16
C VAL A 28 -6.72 6.74 -8.43
N ALA A 29 -5.96 5.66 -8.36
CA ALA A 29 -5.75 4.77 -9.51
C ALA A 29 -7.06 4.11 -9.99
N SER A 30 -8.06 3.94 -9.13
CA SER A 30 -9.38 3.39 -9.48
C SER A 30 -10.25 4.32 -10.34
N PHE A 31 -9.92 5.61 -10.45
CA PHE A 31 -10.59 6.51 -11.39
C PHE A 31 -10.07 6.37 -12.84
N SER A 32 -9.03 5.57 -13.05
CA SER A 32 -8.49 5.29 -14.39
C SER A 32 -9.42 4.32 -15.13
N SER A 33 -9.56 4.50 -16.45
CA SER A 33 -10.40 3.64 -17.29
C SER A 33 -9.88 2.21 -17.39
N GLU A 34 -8.56 2.05 -17.38
CA GLU A 34 -7.87 0.77 -17.28
C GLU A 34 -6.99 0.79 -16.04
N LEU A 35 -7.09 -0.24 -15.21
CA LEU A 35 -6.40 -0.30 -13.92
C LEU A 35 -4.98 -0.83 -14.19
N PRO A 36 -3.92 -0.21 -13.66
CA PRO A 36 -2.55 -0.60 -14.01
C PRO A 36 -2.19 -2.02 -13.57
N TRP A 37 -2.89 -2.59 -12.58
CA TRP A 37 -2.70 -3.95 -12.09
C TRP A 37 -3.55 -5.01 -12.82
N THR A 38 -4.30 -4.64 -13.87
CA THR A 38 -5.03 -5.62 -14.70
C THR A 38 -4.22 -6.17 -15.86
N HIS A 39 -3.06 -5.59 -16.15
CA HIS A 39 -2.23 -5.95 -17.30
C HIS A 39 -0.75 -6.11 -16.90
N CYS A 40 -0.06 -6.96 -17.63
CA CYS A 40 1.36 -7.22 -17.48
C CYS A 40 2.24 -6.27 -18.31
N ASN A 41 1.65 -5.35 -19.05
CA ASN A 41 2.36 -4.39 -19.90
C ASN A 41 2.82 -3.12 -19.15
N ASN A 42 3.53 -3.29 -18.05
CA ASN A 42 4.14 -2.19 -17.30
C ASN A 42 5.65 -2.37 -17.14
N SER A 43 6.39 -1.26 -17.04
CA SER A 43 7.84 -1.27 -16.84
C SER A 43 8.28 -1.88 -15.50
N TRP A 44 7.38 -1.96 -14.53
CA TRP A 44 7.64 -2.52 -13.21
C TRP A 44 7.28 -4.01 -13.08
N ASN A 45 6.75 -4.62 -14.14
CA ASN A 45 6.38 -6.03 -14.13
C ASN A 45 7.60 -6.93 -14.37
N THR A 46 7.66 -8.02 -13.61
CA THR A 46 8.65 -9.09 -13.80
C THR A 46 8.30 -9.94 -15.03
N GLU A 47 9.28 -10.65 -15.60
CA GLU A 47 9.08 -11.60 -16.72
C GLU A 47 8.03 -12.70 -16.43
N HIS A 48 7.76 -12.97 -15.15
CA HIS A 48 6.77 -13.94 -14.70
C HIS A 48 5.38 -13.35 -14.42
N CYS A 49 5.09 -12.16 -14.93
CA CYS A 49 3.79 -11.53 -14.75
C CYS A 49 2.66 -12.35 -15.41
N LEU A 50 1.58 -12.60 -14.65
CA LEU A 50 0.41 -13.34 -15.10
C LEU A 50 -0.81 -12.43 -15.24
N GLU A 51 -1.30 -12.25 -16.47
CA GLU A 51 -2.60 -11.60 -16.67
C GLU A 51 -3.73 -12.60 -16.40
N LEU A 52 -4.60 -12.30 -15.42
CA LEU A 52 -5.87 -13.02 -15.25
C LEU A 52 -6.86 -12.58 -16.33
N ALA A 53 -6.72 -13.10 -17.54
CA ALA A 53 -7.71 -12.92 -18.58
C ALA A 53 -8.97 -13.75 -18.26
N PHE A 54 -10.05 -13.06 -17.88
CA PHE A 54 -11.36 -13.67 -17.66
C PHE A 54 -12.04 -13.95 -19.02
N GLY A 55 -11.56 -14.99 -19.70
CA GLY A 55 -12.07 -15.37 -21.02
C GLY A 55 -11.00 -15.97 -21.90
N GLN A 56 -11.09 -17.30 -22.09
CA GLN A 56 -10.33 -18.11 -23.04
C GLN A 56 -8.83 -18.30 -22.77
N ARG A 57 -8.51 -19.48 -22.19
CA ARG A 57 -7.24 -20.23 -22.28
C ARG A 57 -5.95 -19.39 -22.28
N LEU A 58 -5.32 -19.26 -21.11
CA LEU A 58 -4.08 -19.99 -20.76
C LEU A 58 -3.66 -19.61 -19.33
N LEU A 59 -4.06 -20.43 -18.34
CA LEU A 59 -3.12 -20.74 -17.28
C LEU A 59 -1.97 -21.52 -17.96
N ARG A 60 -0.92 -20.83 -18.41
CA ARG A 60 0.40 -21.47 -18.55
C ARG A 60 0.95 -21.69 -17.15
N LEU A 61 0.27 -22.54 -16.38
CA LEU A 61 0.86 -23.12 -15.20
C LEU A 61 1.96 -24.05 -15.70
N PRO A 62 3.22 -23.91 -15.27
CA PRO A 62 4.14 -25.03 -15.32
C PRO A 62 3.53 -26.13 -14.46
N ALA A 63 2.86 -27.07 -15.09
CA ALA A 63 1.98 -28.07 -14.46
C ALA A 63 2.75 -29.16 -13.69
N ASN A 64 3.94 -28.86 -13.18
CA ASN A 64 4.82 -29.92 -12.67
C ASN A 64 5.66 -29.60 -11.42
N ASP A 65 5.39 -28.53 -10.67
CA ASP A 65 6.09 -28.32 -9.40
C ASP A 65 5.26 -27.59 -8.36
N THR A 66 5.27 -28.10 -7.12
CA THR A 66 4.69 -27.45 -5.93
C THR A 66 5.29 -26.07 -5.67
N ALA A 67 6.50 -25.81 -6.19
CA ALA A 67 7.14 -24.50 -6.22
C ALA A 67 6.36 -23.46 -7.04
N GLY A 68 5.74 -23.84 -8.16
CA GLY A 68 4.98 -22.92 -9.01
C GLY A 68 3.74 -22.35 -8.32
N LEU A 69 3.14 -23.09 -7.38
CA LEU A 69 2.03 -22.60 -6.56
C LEU A 69 2.50 -21.60 -5.48
N GLN A 70 3.68 -21.80 -4.90
CA GLN A 70 4.28 -20.86 -3.95
C GLN A 70 4.68 -19.55 -4.64
N ASP A 71 5.23 -19.64 -5.85
CA ASP A 71 5.63 -18.46 -6.62
C ASP A 71 4.41 -17.68 -7.14
N LEU A 72 3.31 -18.37 -7.48
CA LEU A 72 2.04 -17.73 -7.80
C LEU A 72 1.43 -17.01 -6.59
N ALA A 73 1.46 -17.62 -5.40
CA ALA A 73 0.98 -16.97 -4.18
C ALA A 73 1.81 -15.74 -3.81
N ARG A 74 3.14 -15.80 -3.96
CA ARG A 74 4.04 -14.65 -3.78
C ARG A 74 3.82 -13.57 -4.83
N HIS A 75 3.52 -13.95 -6.07
CA HIS A 75 3.18 -13.03 -7.15
C HIS A 75 1.87 -12.28 -6.87
N LEU A 76 0.83 -12.99 -6.41
CA LEU A 76 -0.46 -12.38 -6.06
C LEU A 76 -0.37 -11.38 -4.90
N LEU A 77 0.60 -11.59 -4.00
CA LEU A 77 0.87 -10.74 -2.85
C LEU A 77 1.93 -9.65 -3.13
N GLU A 78 2.39 -9.52 -4.38
CA GLU A 78 3.48 -8.60 -4.80
C GLU A 78 4.79 -8.74 -4.00
N LEU A 79 5.03 -9.89 -3.36
CA LEU A 79 6.20 -10.14 -2.51
C LEU A 79 7.49 -10.47 -3.31
N GLN A 80 7.47 -10.34 -4.62
CA GLN A 80 8.55 -10.85 -5.49
C GLN A 80 9.84 -10.03 -5.45
N HIS A 81 9.84 -8.83 -4.88
CA HIS A 81 11.00 -7.94 -4.95
C HIS A 81 11.94 -8.03 -3.74
N SER A 82 11.54 -8.68 -2.65
CA SER A 82 12.33 -8.74 -1.42
C SER A 82 12.69 -10.18 -1.08
N SER A 83 14.00 -10.47 -0.99
CA SER A 83 14.52 -11.78 -0.60
C SER A 83 14.37 -12.07 0.91
N GLY A 84 13.85 -11.11 1.67
CA GLY A 84 13.64 -11.18 3.13
C GLY A 84 13.66 -9.80 3.79
N ILE A 85 13.45 -9.74 5.11
CA ILE A 85 13.52 -8.50 5.90
C ILE A 85 14.89 -7.79 5.78
N ASP A 86 15.94 -8.51 5.37
CA ASP A 86 17.28 -7.97 5.21
C ASP A 86 17.47 -7.16 3.90
N ASP A 87 16.53 -7.27 2.95
CA ASP A 87 16.56 -6.54 1.68
C ASP A 87 15.20 -5.87 1.42
N LEU A 88 15.02 -4.66 1.96
CA LEU A 88 13.79 -3.87 1.80
C LEU A 88 13.65 -3.24 0.39
N GLY A 89 14.66 -3.39 -0.48
CA GLY A 89 14.64 -2.78 -1.82
C GLY A 89 14.68 -1.25 -1.79
N TYR A 90 14.22 -0.62 -2.88
CA TYR A 90 14.22 0.84 -3.06
C TYR A 90 12.88 1.48 -2.68
N VAL A 91 12.93 2.74 -2.23
CA VAL A 91 11.72 3.51 -1.90
C VAL A 91 11.01 3.93 -3.19
N LYS A 92 9.75 3.50 -3.36
CA LYS A 92 8.89 3.96 -4.46
C LYS A 92 8.45 5.41 -4.21
N TRP A 93 8.87 6.32 -5.08
CA TRP A 93 8.58 7.75 -4.95
C TRP A 93 7.09 8.08 -4.96
N ASP A 94 6.27 7.33 -5.70
CA ASP A 94 4.82 7.52 -5.73
C ASP A 94 4.19 7.32 -4.35
N MET A 95 4.66 6.31 -3.61
CA MET A 95 4.19 6.02 -2.26
C MET A 95 4.68 7.08 -1.27
N ALA A 96 5.90 7.59 -1.44
CA ALA A 96 6.44 8.68 -0.62
C ALA A 96 5.63 9.98 -0.80
N LEU A 97 5.21 10.29 -2.04
CA LEU A 97 4.36 11.45 -2.33
C LEU A 97 2.95 11.28 -1.76
N CYS A 98 2.35 10.10 -1.88
CA CYS A 98 1.05 9.80 -1.26
C CYS A 98 1.13 9.94 0.27
N LEU A 99 2.20 9.45 0.90
CA LEU A 99 2.42 9.59 2.33
C LEU A 99 2.55 11.06 2.74
N PHE A 100 3.31 11.85 1.99
CA PHE A 100 3.45 13.29 2.24
C PHE A 100 2.09 14.01 2.15
N ALA A 101 1.25 13.65 1.17
CA ALA A 101 -0.10 14.20 1.05
C ALA A 101 -0.99 13.85 2.27
N VAL A 102 -0.93 12.61 2.78
CA VAL A 102 -1.63 12.20 4.01
C VAL A 102 -1.20 13.08 5.19
N TYR A 103 0.11 13.27 5.41
CA TYR A 103 0.60 14.13 6.48
C TYR A 103 0.12 15.58 6.35
N ILE A 104 0.07 16.13 5.13
CA ILE A 104 -0.49 17.47 4.89
C ILE A 104 -1.97 17.53 5.29
N ILE A 105 -2.77 16.54 4.88
CA ILE A 105 -4.21 16.48 5.23
C ILE A 105 -4.40 16.37 6.74
N CYS A 106 -3.66 15.48 7.40
CA CYS A 106 -3.67 15.31 8.85
C CYS A 106 -3.23 16.60 9.57
N TYR A 107 -2.20 17.27 9.06
CA TYR A 107 -1.74 18.53 9.61
C TYR A 107 -2.81 19.63 9.52
N PHE A 108 -3.46 19.79 8.37
CA PHE A 108 -4.54 20.76 8.21
C PHE A 108 -5.80 20.42 9.03
N SER A 109 -6.13 19.14 9.20
CA SER A 109 -7.27 18.73 10.03
C SER A 109 -7.03 18.99 11.52
N LEU A 110 -5.78 18.82 11.98
CA LEU A 110 -5.39 19.12 13.36
C LEU A 110 -5.14 20.60 13.61
N TRP A 111 -4.69 21.35 12.60
CA TRP A 111 -4.42 22.80 12.71
C TRP A 111 -5.64 23.53 13.31
N LYS A 112 -6.85 23.22 12.85
CA LYS A 112 -8.09 23.84 13.39
C LYS A 112 -8.65 23.15 14.63
N GLY A 113 -8.30 21.90 14.91
CA GLY A 113 -8.92 21.07 15.96
C GLY A 113 -8.59 21.50 17.39
N ILE A 114 -7.44 22.12 17.65
CA ILE A 114 -7.09 22.58 19.00
C ILE A 114 -7.93 23.79 19.47
N SER A 115 -8.53 24.55 18.55
CA SER A 115 -9.38 25.69 18.93
C SER A 115 -10.84 25.30 19.24
N THR A 116 -11.32 24.15 18.78
CA THR A 116 -12.73 23.72 18.94
C THR A 116 -12.94 22.69 20.06
N SER A 117 -11.87 22.02 20.51
CA SER A 117 -11.99 20.97 21.53
C SER A 117 -12.31 21.47 22.95
N GLY A 118 -12.18 22.78 23.21
CA GLY A 118 -12.43 23.39 24.53
C GLY A 118 -13.81 24.04 24.71
N LYS A 119 -14.71 23.98 23.72
CA LYS A 119 -15.95 24.79 23.74
C LYS A 119 -17.24 23.98 23.72
N VAL A 120 -17.25 22.77 24.29
CA VAL A 120 -18.49 21.99 24.55
C VAL A 120 -18.38 21.21 25.86
N ARG A 121 -18.57 21.89 26.99
CA ARG A 121 -19.23 21.42 28.23
C ARG A 121 -19.09 22.46 29.34
N ALA A 122 -20.17 23.22 29.56
CA ALA A 122 -20.69 23.63 30.86
C ALA A 122 -21.86 24.59 30.59
N ASP A 123 -23.06 24.02 30.45
CA ASP A 123 -24.33 24.53 31.00
C ASP A 123 -25.30 23.35 31.05
#